data_AF-A0A3D5V943-F1
#
_entry.id   AF-A0A3D5V943-F1
#
_cell.length_a   1.000
_cell.length_b   1.000
_cell.length_c   1.000
_cell.angle_alpha   90.00
_cell.angle_beta   90.00
_cell.angle_gamma   90.00
#
_symmetry.space_group_name_H-M   'P 1'
#
loop_
_entity.id
_entity.type
_entity.pdbx_description
1 polymer ?
#
loop_
_entity_poly.entity_id
_entity_poly.type
_entity_poly.pdbx_seq_one_letter_code
_entity_poly.pdbx_strand_id
1 'polypeptide(L)'
;MFSFLNSGILALAATAIIPLLIYLFAKKKPQKVVFSSIKHILQTQKSEKRKINLQDILLLIIRTLIILLTILAISRPAIKLTWAHSSTSHPKTAVAIVLDNSYSMDYLVDTQTEFEKAKQIAQQINSKISNTDAVVLLTLNPNWNQLNSYLHYGKLPAKKIQKI
;
A
#
# COMPACT_ATOMS: atom_id res chain seq x y z
N MET A 1 -6.82 -9.26 1.65
CA MET A 1 -6.17 -8.87 2.91
C MET A 1 -5.78 -7.41 2.81
N PHE A 2 -6.26 -6.57 3.73
CA PHE A 2 -5.82 -5.18 3.83
C PHE A 2 -4.52 -5.16 4.63
N SER A 3 -3.43 -4.72 4.02
CA SER A 3 -2.15 -4.52 4.69
C SER A 3 -1.72 -3.08 4.48
N PHE A 4 -1.04 -2.50 5.46
CA PHE A 4 -0.50 -1.15 5.39
C PHE A 4 1.01 -1.22 5.56
N LEU A 5 1.76 -0.57 4.67
CA LEU A 5 3.21 -0.50 4.84
C LEU A 5 3.58 0.26 6.11
N ASN A 6 2.84 1.33 6.42
CA ASN A 6 3.04 2.15 7.62
C ASN A 6 1.79 2.13 8.50
N SER A 7 1.70 1.11 9.35
CA SER A 7 0.57 0.94 10.27
C SER A 7 0.54 2.01 11.38
N GLY A 8 1.70 2.53 11.81
CA GLY A 8 1.75 3.57 12.85
C GLY A 8 1.11 4.90 12.43
N ILE A 9 1.18 5.24 11.14
CA ILE A 9 0.61 6.47 10.58
C ILE A 9 -0.93 6.43 10.59
N LEU A 10 -1.52 5.23 10.56
CA LEU A 10 -2.97 5.07 10.61
C LEU A 10 -3.58 5.63 11.91
N ALA A 11 -2.81 5.62 13.02
CA ALA A 11 -3.26 6.21 14.28
C ALA A 11 -3.55 7.72 14.13
N LEU A 12 -2.88 8.42 13.21
CA LEU A 12 -3.15 9.83 12.94
C LEU A 12 -4.53 10.05 12.32
N ALA A 13 -5.19 9.03 11.75
CA ALA A 13 -6.54 9.15 11.22
C ALA A 13 -7.55 9.62 12.30
N ALA A 14 -7.25 9.36 13.58
CA ALA A 14 -8.02 9.90 14.70
C ALA A 14 -8.07 11.44 14.72
N THR A 15 -7.08 12.12 14.16
CA THR A 15 -7.07 13.60 14.06
C THR A 15 -8.13 14.14 13.11
N ALA A 16 -8.68 13.33 12.20
CA ALA A 16 -9.81 13.73 11.36
C ALA A 16 -11.09 14.01 12.18
N ILE A 17 -11.13 13.65 13.47
CA ILE A 17 -12.21 14.01 14.41
C ILE A 17 -12.10 15.48 14.87
N ILE A 18 -10.92 16.10 14.81
CA ILE A 18 -10.69 17.47 15.31
C ILE A 18 -11.64 18.50 14.68
N PRO A 19 -11.83 18.57 13.34
CA PRO A 19 -12.77 19.51 12.73
C PRO A 19 -14.22 19.32 13.22
N LEU A 20 -14.60 18.07 13.48
CA LEU A 20 -15.93 17.71 13.98
C LEU A 20 -16.12 18.19 15.42
N LEU A 21 -15.12 18.00 16.28
CA LEU A 21 -15.13 18.54 17.65
C LEU A 21 -15.17 20.07 17.65
N ILE A 22 -14.35 20.74 16.84
CA ILE A 22 -14.36 22.19 16.72
C ILE A 22 -15.74 22.69 16.32
N TYR A 23 -16.38 22.06 15.32
CA TYR A 23 -17.74 22.41 14.92
C TYR A 23 -18.76 22.26 16.06
N LEU A 24 -18.67 21.18 16.83
CA LEU A 24 -19.56 20.93 17.96
C LEU A 24 -19.38 21.99 19.06
N PHE A 25 -18.14 22.34 19.40
CA PHE A 25 -17.82 23.28 20.47
C PHE A 25 -17.96 24.76 20.07
N ALA A 26 -17.72 25.11 18.80
CA ALA A 26 -17.83 26.47 18.28
C ALA A 26 -19.27 26.99 18.27
N LYS A 27 -20.28 26.13 18.53
CA LYS A 27 -21.69 26.52 18.58
C LYS A 27 -22.11 27.32 19.82
N LYS A 28 -21.15 27.73 20.68
CA LYS A 28 -21.40 28.65 21.80
C LYS A 28 -21.82 30.01 21.24
N LYS A 29 -23.12 30.32 21.32
CA LYS A 29 -23.65 31.63 20.94
C LYS A 29 -23.03 32.71 21.83
N PRO A 30 -22.56 33.85 21.28
CA PRO A 30 -22.17 34.98 22.10
C PRO A 30 -23.37 35.43 22.96
N GLN A 31 -23.15 35.60 24.26
CA GLN A 31 -24.18 36.12 25.16
C GLN A 31 -24.47 37.56 24.76
N LYS A 32 -25.61 37.80 24.12
CA LYS A 32 -26.09 39.16 23.84
C LYS A 32 -26.56 39.75 25.16
N VAL A 33 -25.83 40.71 25.69
CA VAL A 33 -26.29 41.56 26.80
C VAL A 33 -27.39 42.45 26.25
N VAL A 34 -28.64 42.25 26.69
CA VAL A 34 -29.81 42.98 26.17
C VAL A 34 -30.20 44.07 27.15
N PHE A 35 -30.08 45.33 26.75
CA PHE A 35 -30.68 46.45 27.46
C PHE A 35 -32.22 46.30 27.48
N SER A 36 -32.82 46.58 28.63
CA SER A 36 -34.21 46.22 28.98
C SER A 36 -35.27 46.67 27.95
N SER A 37 -35.10 47.86 27.35
CA SER A 37 -36.10 48.49 26.48
C SER A 37 -36.30 47.81 25.11
N ILE A 38 -35.36 46.96 24.65
CA ILE A 38 -35.42 46.32 23.31
C ILE A 38 -36.00 44.89 23.38
N LYS A 39 -36.19 44.34 24.58
CA LYS A 39 -36.58 42.93 24.81
C LYS A 39 -37.95 42.59 24.20
N HIS A 40 -38.89 43.53 24.20
CA HIS A 40 -40.24 43.37 23.64
C HIS A 40 -40.28 43.39 22.10
N ILE A 41 -39.41 44.16 21.45
CA ILE A 41 -39.35 44.26 19.97
C ILE A 41 -38.66 43.01 19.38
N LEU A 42 -37.70 42.42 20.10
CA LEU A 42 -36.99 41.21 19.70
C LEU A 42 -37.83 39.93 19.85
N GLN A 43 -38.90 39.96 20.65
CA GLN A 43 -39.73 38.78 20.91
C GLN A 43 -40.57 38.38 19.69
N THR A 44 -40.91 39.33 18.82
CA THR A 44 -41.62 39.12 17.55
C THR A 44 -40.74 38.57 16.43
N GLN A 45 -39.41 38.71 16.52
CA GLN A 45 -38.44 38.18 15.53
C GLN A 45 -37.89 36.79 15.88
N LYS A 46 -38.32 36.20 17.01
CA LYS A 46 -37.68 35.02 17.61
C LYS A 46 -38.00 33.68 16.92
N SER A 47 -38.74 33.69 15.81
CA SER A 47 -39.11 32.49 15.03
C SER A 47 -38.15 32.15 13.89
N GLU A 48 -36.95 32.73 13.85
CA GLU A 48 -35.87 32.29 12.97
C GLU A 48 -35.35 30.91 13.45
N LYS A 49 -36.01 29.85 12.98
CA LYS A 49 -35.59 28.46 13.16
C LYS A 49 -34.13 28.32 12.75
N ARG A 50 -33.39 27.54 13.54
CA ARG A 50 -31.98 27.20 13.38
C ARG A 50 -31.77 26.45 12.05
N LYS A 51 -31.76 27.17 10.92
CA LYS A 51 -31.48 26.59 9.60
C LYS A 51 -30.06 26.02 9.64
N ILE A 52 -29.97 24.72 9.41
CA ILE A 52 -28.70 24.05 9.18
C ILE A 52 -28.29 24.45 7.77
N ASN A 53 -27.19 25.19 7.65
CA ASN A 53 -26.65 25.52 6.33
C ASN A 53 -26.01 24.26 5.75
N LEU A 54 -26.55 23.74 4.65
CA LEU A 54 -25.98 22.60 3.94
C LEU A 54 -24.52 22.85 3.53
N GLN A 55 -24.16 24.11 3.25
CA GLN A 55 -22.80 24.53 2.94
C GLN A 55 -21.84 24.28 4.11
N ASP A 56 -22.25 24.55 5.35
CA ASP A 56 -21.41 24.34 6.54
C ASP A 56 -21.16 22.85 6.79
N ILE A 57 -22.16 22.00 6.56
CA ILE A 57 -22.01 20.54 6.64
C ILE A 57 -21.11 20.03 5.53
N LEU A 58 -21.29 20.51 4.30
CA LEU A 58 -20.48 20.09 3.17
C LEU A 58 -19.00 20.49 3.35
N LEU A 59 -18.74 21.71 3.84
CA LEU A 59 -17.40 22.18 4.21
C LEU A 59 -16.78 21.32 5.31
N LEU A 60 -17.57 20.91 6.31
CA LEU A 60 -17.11 19.99 7.35
C LEU A 60 -16.67 18.65 6.77
N ILE A 61 -17.52 18.05 5.91
CA ILE A 61 -17.25 16.75 5.26
C ILE A 61 -15.99 16.85 4.39
N ILE A 62 -15.86 17.89 3.57
CA ILE A 62 -14.69 18.06 2.72
C ILE A 62 -13.42 18.21 3.57
N ARG A 63 -13.47 19.00 4.65
CA ARG A 63 -12.31 19.19 5.53
C ARG A 63 -11.86 17.89 6.19
N THR A 64 -12.79 17.07 6.68
CA THR A 64 -12.45 15.77 7.26
C THR A 64 -11.95 14.78 6.22
N LEU A 65 -12.55 14.78 5.01
CA LEU A 65 -12.15 13.92 3.90
C LEU A 65 -10.72 14.23 3.43
N ILE A 66 -10.34 15.51 3.32
CA ILE A 66 -8.98 15.91 2.91
C ILE A 66 -7.93 15.35 3.89
N ILE A 67 -8.17 15.50 5.20
CA ILE A 67 -7.27 15.00 6.24
C ILE A 67 -7.17 13.48 6.15
N LEU A 68 -8.31 12.79 6.07
CA LEU A 68 -8.37 11.33 6.02
C LEU A 68 -7.69 10.77 4.77
N LEU A 69 -7.93 11.36 3.59
CA LEU A 69 -7.30 10.96 2.33
C LEU A 69 -5.80 11.19 2.34
N THR A 70 -5.33 12.28 2.95
CA THR A 70 -3.88 12.55 3.07
C THR A 70 -3.21 11.49 3.94
N ILE A 71 -3.82 11.14 5.07
CA ILE A 71 -3.29 10.10 5.96
C ILE A 71 -3.31 8.74 5.28
N LEU A 72 -4.39 8.40 4.56
CA LEU A 72 -4.45 7.18 3.75
C LEU A 72 -3.36 7.15 2.67
N ALA A 73 -3.14 8.24 1.96
CA ALA A 73 -2.12 8.32 0.92
C ALA A 73 -0.71 8.07 1.49
N ILE A 74 -0.42 8.62 2.67
CA ILE A 74 0.87 8.43 3.36
C ILE A 74 0.99 7.01 3.94
N SER A 75 -0.09 6.45 4.50
CA SER A 75 -0.09 5.10 5.06
C SER A 75 0.11 4.01 4.00
N ARG A 76 -0.09 4.34 2.71
CA ARG A 76 0.06 3.44 1.55
C ARG A 76 -0.67 2.11 1.77
N PRO A 77 -2.01 2.11 1.74
CA PRO A 77 -2.78 0.87 1.85
C PRO A 77 -2.41 -0.04 0.67
N ALA A 78 -1.93 -1.23 0.97
CA ALA A 78 -1.70 -2.29 -0.01
C ALA A 78 -3.06 -2.94 -0.35
N ILE A 79 -3.89 -2.20 -1.09
CA ILE A 79 -5.19 -2.69 -1.56
C ILE A 79 -4.95 -3.56 -2.79
N LYS A 80 -5.06 -4.88 -2.60
CA LYS A 80 -5.13 -5.83 -3.73
C LYS A 80 -6.53 -5.73 -4.37
N LEU A 81 -6.75 -4.72 -5.21
CA LEU A 81 -7.98 -4.62 -5.99
C LEU A 81 -7.95 -5.64 -7.13
N THR A 82 -8.72 -6.71 -6.98
CA THR A 82 -8.85 -7.79 -7.96
C THR A 82 -9.37 -7.35 -9.32
N TRP A 83 -10.11 -6.24 -9.39
CA TRP A 83 -10.68 -5.70 -10.63
C TRP A 83 -9.89 -4.53 -11.26
N ALA A 84 -8.94 -3.94 -10.51
CA ALA A 84 -8.11 -2.82 -10.98
C ALA A 84 -6.65 -3.22 -11.27
N HIS A 85 -6.30 -4.51 -11.09
CA HIS A 85 -4.98 -5.06 -11.37
C HIS A 85 -4.88 -5.59 -12.82
N SER A 86 -4.86 -4.68 -13.80
CA SER A 86 -4.19 -4.97 -15.08
C SER A 86 -2.68 -4.74 -14.99
N SER A 87 -2.19 -4.19 -13.87
CA SER A 87 -0.76 -4.15 -13.57
C SER A 87 -0.41 -5.26 -12.59
N THR A 88 -0.11 -6.44 -13.13
CA THR A 88 0.59 -7.54 -12.44
C THR A 88 2.04 -7.19 -12.07
N SER A 89 2.42 -5.92 -12.12
CA SER A 89 3.78 -5.46 -11.86
C SER A 89 3.90 -5.11 -10.38
N HIS A 90 4.55 -6.00 -9.63
CA HIS A 90 5.13 -5.62 -8.34
C HIS A 90 6.17 -4.49 -8.56
N PRO A 91 6.54 -3.73 -7.52
CA PRO A 91 7.68 -2.82 -7.60
C PRO A 91 8.93 -3.54 -8.14
N LYS A 92 9.81 -2.79 -8.82
CA LYS A 92 11.07 -3.32 -9.37
C LYS A 92 11.82 -4.07 -8.27
N THR A 93 12.02 -5.37 -8.46
CA THR A 93 12.65 -6.23 -7.46
C THR A 93 13.94 -6.80 -8.03
N ALA A 94 14.97 -6.87 -7.18
CA ALA A 94 16.20 -7.59 -7.49
C ALA A 94 16.09 -9.02 -6.94
N VAL A 95 16.21 -10.03 -7.80
CA VAL A 95 16.06 -11.45 -7.47
C VAL A 95 17.39 -12.15 -7.73
N ALA A 96 18.03 -12.65 -6.67
CA ALA A 96 19.19 -13.52 -6.78
C ALA A 96 18.75 -14.97 -6.58
N ILE A 97 18.86 -15.80 -7.63
CA ILE A 97 18.62 -17.24 -7.57
C ILE A 97 19.98 -17.91 -7.37
N VAL A 98 20.17 -18.56 -6.22
CA VAL A 98 21.39 -19.31 -5.91
C VAL A 98 21.05 -20.80 -5.96
N LEU A 99 21.71 -21.53 -6.84
CA LEU A 99 21.55 -22.98 -6.98
C LEU A 99 22.81 -23.70 -6.52
N ASP A 100 22.66 -24.61 -5.57
CA ASP A 100 23.73 -25.52 -5.21
C ASP A 100 23.93 -26.54 -6.35
N ASN A 101 25.17 -26.71 -6.80
CA ASN A 101 25.59 -27.69 -7.80
C ASN A 101 26.71 -28.61 -7.28
N SER A 102 26.81 -28.76 -5.96
CA SER A 102 27.67 -29.75 -5.32
C SER A 102 27.20 -31.17 -5.61
N TYR A 103 28.12 -32.15 -5.51
CA TYR A 103 27.82 -33.57 -5.74
C TYR A 103 26.69 -34.11 -4.84
N SER A 104 26.46 -33.53 -3.66
CA SER A 104 25.35 -33.92 -2.78
C SER A 104 23.96 -33.65 -3.38
N MET A 105 23.86 -32.76 -4.36
CA MET A 105 22.58 -32.45 -5.03
C MET A 105 22.16 -33.50 -6.06
N ASP A 106 23.06 -34.42 -6.43
CA ASP A 106 22.77 -35.56 -7.31
C ASP A 106 22.10 -36.74 -6.57
N TYR A 107 21.72 -36.51 -5.30
CA TYR A 107 20.97 -37.48 -4.53
C TYR A 107 19.58 -37.70 -5.16
N LEU A 108 19.29 -38.95 -5.52
CA LEU A 108 18.01 -39.36 -6.08
C LEU A 108 16.99 -39.56 -4.95
N VAL A 109 15.89 -38.80 -5.02
CA VAL A 109 14.71 -38.98 -4.16
C VAL A 109 13.55 -39.37 -5.06
N ASP A 110 12.99 -40.56 -4.82
CA ASP A 110 11.97 -41.20 -5.62
C ASP A 110 12.40 -41.42 -7.09
N THR A 111 12.20 -40.43 -7.95
CA THR A 111 12.45 -40.51 -9.41
C THR A 111 13.18 -39.30 -9.98
N GLN A 112 13.58 -38.33 -9.16
CA GLN A 112 14.26 -37.10 -9.59
C GLN A 112 15.38 -36.74 -8.62
N THR A 113 16.43 -36.08 -9.12
CA THR A 113 17.50 -35.59 -8.23
C THR A 113 17.04 -34.32 -7.52
N GLU A 114 17.59 -34.05 -6.32
CA GLU A 114 17.34 -32.77 -5.64
C GLU A 114 17.78 -31.58 -6.53
N PHE A 115 18.79 -31.78 -7.39
CA PHE A 115 19.19 -30.79 -8.39
C PHE A 115 18.12 -30.52 -9.46
N GLU A 116 17.46 -31.57 -9.98
CA GLU A 116 16.37 -31.43 -10.94
C GLU A 116 15.18 -30.69 -10.33
N LYS A 117 14.84 -31.02 -9.09
CA LYS A 117 13.80 -30.32 -8.31
C LYS A 117 14.16 -28.85 -8.08
N ALA A 118 15.42 -28.56 -7.75
CA ALA A 118 15.90 -27.18 -7.61
C ALA A 118 15.78 -26.39 -8.94
N LYS A 119 16.10 -27.02 -10.08
CA LYS A 119 15.90 -26.44 -11.42
C LYS A 119 14.44 -26.15 -11.72
N GLN A 120 13.53 -27.07 -11.38
CA GLN A 120 12.08 -26.86 -11.55
C GLN A 120 11.57 -25.69 -10.71
N ILE A 121 11.99 -25.60 -9.45
CA ILE A 121 11.64 -24.47 -8.57
C ILE A 121 12.19 -23.16 -9.13
N ALA A 122 13.43 -23.15 -9.62
CA ALA A 122 14.01 -21.97 -10.26
C ALA A 122 13.20 -21.52 -11.50
N GLN A 123 12.70 -22.47 -12.30
CA GLN A 123 11.81 -22.16 -13.43
C GLN A 123 10.45 -21.60 -12.97
N GLN A 124 9.88 -22.14 -11.90
CA GLN A 124 8.64 -21.63 -11.31
C GLN A 124 8.82 -20.20 -10.79
N ILE A 125 9.93 -19.90 -10.12
CA ILE A 125 10.28 -18.55 -9.69
C ILE A 125 10.41 -17.64 -10.92
N ASN A 126 11.16 -18.07 -11.95
CA ASN A 126 11.36 -17.32 -13.18
C ASN A 126 10.04 -17.01 -13.92
N SER A 127 9.03 -17.89 -13.82
CA SER A 127 7.72 -17.65 -14.42
C SER A 127 6.97 -16.46 -13.80
N LYS A 128 7.24 -16.17 -12.52
CA LYS A 128 6.61 -15.10 -11.72
C LYS A 128 7.34 -13.75 -11.84
N ILE A 129 8.56 -13.74 -12.38
CA ILE A 129 9.36 -12.53 -12.56
C ILE A 129 8.75 -11.65 -13.66
N SER A 130 8.67 -10.34 -13.40
CA SER A 130 8.20 -9.36 -14.37
C SER A 130 9.34 -8.79 -15.21
N ASN A 131 9.03 -8.20 -16.36
CA ASN A 131 10.03 -7.64 -17.27
C ASN A 131 10.84 -6.45 -16.68
N THR A 132 10.38 -5.90 -15.56
CA THR A 132 10.99 -4.77 -14.86
C THR A 132 11.94 -5.18 -13.74
N ASP A 133 12.01 -6.46 -13.41
CA ASP A 133 12.89 -6.98 -12.37
C ASP A 133 14.31 -7.20 -12.86
N ALA A 134 15.25 -7.18 -11.93
CA ALA A 134 16.63 -7.53 -12.18
C ALA A 134 16.92 -8.90 -11.56
N VAL A 135 17.40 -9.85 -12.35
CA VAL A 135 17.61 -11.24 -11.94
C VAL A 135 19.06 -11.63 -12.17
N VAL A 136 19.65 -12.31 -11.18
CA VAL A 136 20.96 -12.95 -11.31
C VAL A 136 20.86 -14.41 -10.91
N LEU A 137 21.53 -15.27 -11.65
CA LEU A 137 21.64 -16.69 -11.38
C LEU A 137 23.07 -16.98 -10.93
N LEU A 138 23.21 -17.56 -9.75
CA LEU A 138 24.47 -17.93 -9.11
C LEU A 138 24.46 -19.42 -8.81
N THR A 139 25.65 -20.01 -8.86
CA THR A 139 25.90 -21.39 -8.46
C THR A 139 27.01 -21.45 -7.43
N LEU A 140 27.25 -22.61 -6.82
CA LEU A 140 28.40 -22.78 -5.93
C LEU A 140 29.74 -22.85 -6.70
N ASN A 141 29.70 -23.08 -8.02
CA ASN A 141 30.88 -23.14 -8.88
C ASN A 141 31.34 -21.75 -9.34
N PRO A 142 32.53 -21.27 -8.93
CA PRO A 142 33.02 -19.94 -9.28
C PRO A 142 33.30 -19.76 -10.77
N ASN A 143 33.77 -20.80 -11.47
CA ASN A 143 34.08 -20.74 -12.90
C ASN A 143 32.82 -20.53 -13.74
N TRP A 144 31.73 -21.19 -13.35
CA TRP A 144 30.44 -21.01 -14.02
C TRP A 144 29.89 -19.60 -13.78
N ASN A 145 30.02 -19.10 -12.55
CA ASN A 145 29.55 -17.76 -12.17
C ASN A 145 30.26 -16.68 -12.98
N GLN A 146 31.59 -16.72 -13.11
CA GLN A 146 32.34 -15.70 -13.88
C GLN A 146 31.81 -15.50 -15.31
N LEU A 147 31.32 -16.57 -15.95
CA LEU A 147 30.80 -16.51 -17.32
C LEU A 147 29.29 -16.24 -17.38
N ASN A 148 28.53 -16.56 -16.34
CA ASN A 148 27.06 -16.61 -16.41
C ASN A 148 26.36 -15.74 -15.35
N SER A 149 27.03 -15.16 -14.36
CA SER A 149 26.40 -14.40 -13.26
C SER A 149 26.17 -12.92 -13.57
N TYR A 150 25.88 -12.57 -14.82
CA TYR A 150 25.53 -11.21 -15.20
C TYR A 150 24.06 -10.91 -14.87
N LEU A 151 23.75 -9.63 -14.66
CA LEU A 151 22.41 -9.15 -14.37
C LEU A 151 21.51 -9.25 -15.61
N HIS A 152 20.32 -9.82 -15.46
CA HIS A 152 19.28 -9.90 -16.48
C HIS A 152 18.12 -9.00 -16.08
N TYR A 153 17.57 -8.24 -17.03
CA TYR A 153 16.30 -7.57 -16.80
C TYR A 153 15.16 -8.42 -17.38
N GLY A 154 14.17 -8.73 -16.55
CA GLY A 154 13.10 -9.64 -16.89
C GLY A 154 13.44 -11.11 -16.72
N LYS A 155 12.66 -11.97 -17.39
CA LYS A 155 12.74 -13.42 -17.24
C LYS A 155 14.07 -13.96 -17.77
N LEU A 156 14.70 -14.83 -16.99
CA LEU A 156 15.88 -15.59 -17.41
C LEU A 156 15.52 -16.49 -18.60
N PRO A 157 16.39 -16.61 -19.61
CA PRO A 157 16.17 -17.54 -20.71
C PRO A 157 16.20 -18.98 -20.19
N ALA A 158 15.20 -19.79 -20.55
CA ALA A 158 15.05 -21.18 -20.09
C ALA A 158 16.29 -22.05 -20.36
N LYS A 159 16.99 -21.78 -21.48
CA LYS A 159 18.24 -22.45 -21.86
C LYS A 159 19.35 -22.29 -20.82
N LYS A 160 19.35 -21.21 -20.02
CA LYS A 160 20.39 -20.94 -19.03
C LYS A 160 20.23 -21.78 -17.77
N ILE A 161 18.99 -22.05 -17.36
CA ILE A 161 18.69 -22.94 -16.22
C ILE A 161 19.01 -24.40 -16.57
N GLN A 162 18.83 -24.79 -17.83
CA GLN A 162 19.17 -26.13 -18.30
C GLN A 162 20.68 -26.36 -18.48
N LYS A 163 21.47 -25.30 -18.68
CA LYS A 163 22.93 -25.37 -18.93
C LYS A 163 23.78 -25.42 -17.65
N ILE A 164 23.16 -25.40 -16.47
CA ILE A 164 23.83 -25.65 -15.19
C ILE A 164 24.00 -27.16 -15.03
#